data_AF-A0AAE0B2C9-F1
#
_entry.id   AF-A0AAE0B2C9-F1
#
_cell.length_a   1.000
_cell.length_b   1.000
_cell.length_c   1.000
_cell.angle_alpha   90.00
_cell.angle_beta   90.00
_cell.angle_gamma   90.00
#
_symmetry.space_group_name_H-M   'P 1'
#
loop_
_entity.id
_entity.type
_entity.pdbx_description
1 polymer ?
#
loop_
_entity_poly.entity_id
_entity_poly.type
_entity_poly.pdbx_seq_one_letter_code
_entity_poly.pdbx_strand_id
1 'polypeptide(L)'
;MTGTTKSSLASHLAESFAGAKTIRAFRQEDEFFSKSLKLIDANACSYFHSSSAEEWLIQCLEILCAIVLSSSALAMTLLPLGPSASGFIGMALSYGLSLNLHLISAAKFNCTADFIVSIERLEQYMHIPSEAQTVVEGKQPAQNWPAIGKVEIHNLKTLIAVVENGLNWSLGQRQLFCLGRALLKRSRILVLDEATASIDNATDSTIQKTIRREFADCTVITVAHRIPTVMDCNAVLAISDGELVEYDDPVKLINTDGSLFGQLVKEYWSQCKFQHPLRRLVLK
;
A
#
# COMPACT_ATOMS: atom_id res chain seq x y z
N MET A 1 22.06 1.26 6.37
CA MET A 1 21.21 1.22 7.60
C MET A 1 20.14 2.31 7.63
N THR A 2 20.42 3.54 7.19
CA THR A 2 19.42 4.64 7.06
C THR A 2 18.17 4.27 6.26
N GLY A 3 18.31 3.40 5.25
CA GLY A 3 17.20 2.93 4.42
C GLY A 3 16.15 2.08 5.16
N THR A 4 16.51 1.38 6.23
CA THR A 4 15.58 0.52 7.00
C THR A 4 14.87 1.32 8.08
N THR A 5 15.60 2.15 8.84
CA THR A 5 15.03 3.03 9.88
C THR A 5 14.06 4.05 9.30
N LYS A 6 14.43 4.68 8.18
CA LYS A 6 13.56 5.64 7.47
C LYS A 6 12.29 4.98 6.94
N SER A 7 12.37 3.74 6.47
CA SER A 7 11.19 3.00 5.99
C SER A 7 10.21 2.70 7.13
N SER A 8 10.71 2.27 8.29
CA SER A 8 9.87 1.99 9.46
C SER A 8 9.15 3.25 9.96
N LEU A 9 9.83 4.40 9.94
CA LEU A 9 9.21 5.69 10.28
C LEU A 9 8.11 6.07 9.27
N ALA A 10 8.39 5.94 7.98
CA ALA A 10 7.42 6.24 6.92
C ALA A 10 6.17 5.35 7.01
N SER A 11 6.37 4.04 7.24
CA SER A 11 5.27 3.09 7.44
C SER A 11 4.43 3.42 8.68
N HIS A 12 5.08 3.72 9.81
CA HIS A 12 4.38 4.10 11.04
C HIS A 12 3.54 5.38 10.87
N LEU A 13 4.08 6.38 10.15
CA LEU A 13 3.35 7.60 9.85
C LEU A 13 2.16 7.32 8.92
N ALA A 14 2.35 6.53 7.87
CA ALA A 14 1.27 6.16 6.96
C ALA A 14 0.12 5.44 7.68
N GLU A 15 0.45 4.48 8.56
CA GLU A 15 -0.51 3.78 9.41
C GLU A 15 -1.22 4.74 10.37
N SER A 16 -0.48 5.64 11.01
CA SER A 16 -1.03 6.65 11.94
C SER A 16 -1.99 7.61 11.23
N PHE A 17 -1.68 8.03 10.00
CA PHE A 17 -2.57 8.89 9.20
C PHE A 17 -3.84 8.16 8.77
N ALA A 18 -3.72 6.92 8.27
CA ALA A 18 -4.87 6.11 7.90
C ALA A 18 -5.78 5.80 9.10
N GLY A 19 -5.19 5.54 10.27
CA GLY A 19 -5.87 5.22 11.53
C GLY A 19 -6.21 6.42 12.42
N ALA A 20 -6.00 7.66 11.97
CA ALA A 20 -6.04 8.84 12.85
C ALA A 20 -7.38 9.01 13.60
N LYS A 21 -8.50 8.66 12.96
CA LYS A 21 -9.83 8.71 13.61
C LYS A 21 -9.94 7.69 14.76
N THR A 22 -9.43 6.48 14.54
CA THR A 22 -9.43 5.40 15.53
C THR A 22 -8.54 5.74 16.72
N ILE A 23 -7.33 6.25 16.47
CA ILE A 23 -6.39 6.65 17.53
C ILE A 23 -7.03 7.72 18.44
N ARG A 24 -7.67 8.73 17.85
CA ARG A 24 -8.39 9.77 18.60
C ARG A 24 -9.61 9.24 19.34
N ALA A 25 -10.35 8.29 18.75
CA ALA A 25 -11.52 7.69 19.39
C ALA A 25 -11.14 6.92 20.67
N PHE A 26 -10.00 6.24 20.67
CA PHE A 26 -9.48 5.50 21.84
C PHE A 26 -8.57 6.33 22.75
N ARG A 27 -8.32 7.60 22.44
CA ARG A 27 -7.44 8.51 23.18
C ARG A 27 -6.01 7.96 23.39
N GLN A 28 -5.44 7.37 22.33
CA GLN A 28 -4.09 6.79 22.33
C GLN A 28 -3.05 7.66 21.60
N GLU A 29 -3.31 8.97 21.47
CA GLU A 29 -2.41 9.88 20.75
C GLU A 29 -1.01 9.92 21.35
N ASP A 30 -0.89 9.95 22.69
CA ASP A 30 0.40 10.05 23.39
C ASP A 30 1.27 8.81 23.18
N GLU A 31 0.67 7.62 23.14
CA GLU A 31 1.40 6.37 22.88
C GLU A 31 1.98 6.35 21.46
N PHE A 32 1.15 6.70 20.46
CA PHE A 32 1.58 6.81 19.07
C PHE A 32 2.62 7.92 18.87
N PHE A 33 2.47 9.04 19.57
CA PHE A 33 3.44 10.13 19.53
C PHE A 33 4.78 9.71 20.13
N SER A 34 4.77 9.07 21.31
CA SER A 34 5.98 8.53 21.94
C SER A 34 6.68 7.50 21.04
N LYS A 35 5.91 6.62 20.40
CA LYS A 35 6.45 5.64 19.44
C LYS A 35 7.05 6.31 18.20
N SER A 36 6.42 7.36 17.68
CA SER A 36 6.96 8.16 16.57
C SER A 36 8.29 8.82 16.96
N LEU A 37 8.37 9.43 18.14
CA LEU A 37 9.61 10.03 18.66
C LEU A 37 10.74 9.00 18.75
N LYS A 38 10.48 7.81 19.30
CA LYS A 38 11.48 6.72 19.36
C LYS A 38 12.01 6.33 17.98
N LEU A 39 11.16 6.29 16.96
CA LEU A 39 11.56 5.97 15.59
C LEU A 39 12.37 7.11 14.95
N ILE A 40 11.99 8.36 15.23
CA ILE A 40 12.75 9.55 14.80
C ILE A 40 14.13 9.55 15.45
N ASP A 41 14.22 9.32 16.76
CA ASP A 41 15.48 9.25 17.51
C ASP A 41 16.35 8.11 17.02
N ALA A 42 15.81 6.90 16.81
CA ALA A 42 16.57 5.78 16.26
C ALA A 42 17.17 6.10 14.88
N ASN A 43 16.40 6.79 14.03
CA ASN A 43 16.88 7.23 12.72
C ASN A 43 17.94 8.34 12.85
N ALA A 44 17.74 9.30 13.75
CA ALA A 44 18.66 10.41 14.01
C ALA A 44 19.98 9.91 14.61
N CYS A 45 19.94 8.95 15.55
CA CYS A 45 21.12 8.32 16.13
C CYS A 45 21.96 7.63 15.06
N SER A 46 21.34 6.89 14.14
CA SER A 46 22.08 6.26 13.03
C SER A 46 22.80 7.29 12.16
N TYR A 47 22.16 8.43 11.89
CA TYR A 47 22.79 9.53 11.15
C TYR A 47 23.92 10.17 11.96
N PHE A 48 23.68 10.47 13.24
CA PHE A 48 24.65 11.09 14.14
C PHE A 48 25.92 10.24 14.31
N HIS A 49 25.78 8.91 14.45
CA HIS A 49 26.92 8.01 14.52
C HIS A 49 27.73 7.97 13.22
N SER A 50 27.06 8.01 12.06
CA SER A 50 27.74 8.10 10.76
C SER A 50 28.51 9.40 10.63
N SER A 51 27.86 10.53 10.90
CA SER A 51 28.52 11.85 10.87
C SER A 51 29.67 11.95 11.87
N SER A 52 29.51 11.40 13.08
CA SER A 52 30.57 11.39 14.09
C SER A 52 31.78 10.56 13.65
N ALA A 53 31.54 9.43 12.98
CA ALA A 53 32.62 8.59 12.45
C ALA A 53 33.37 9.29 11.29
N GLU A 54 32.65 10.00 10.42
CA GLU A 54 33.24 10.82 9.35
C GLU A 54 34.12 11.93 9.92
N GLU A 55 33.61 12.71 10.88
CA GLU A 55 34.38 13.78 11.54
C GLU A 55 35.59 13.25 12.31
N TRP A 56 35.45 12.10 12.99
CA TRP A 56 36.58 11.45 13.66
C TRP A 56 37.68 11.04 12.67
N LEU A 57 37.31 10.45 11.53
CA LEU A 57 38.26 10.07 10.49
C LEU A 57 39.00 11.28 9.92
N ILE A 58 38.29 12.38 9.68
CA ILE A 58 38.88 13.64 9.20
C ILE A 58 39.87 14.18 10.21
N GLN A 59 39.49 14.23 11.49
CA GLN A 59 40.35 14.69 12.58
C GLN A 59 41.65 13.87 12.66
N CYS A 60 41.57 12.54 12.52
CA CYS A 60 42.75 11.68 12.50
C CYS A 60 43.65 11.94 11.28
N LEU A 61 43.07 12.12 10.09
CA LEU A 61 43.81 12.44 8.87
C LEU A 61 44.51 13.80 8.95
N GLU A 62 43.84 14.81 9.50
CA GLU A 62 44.41 16.14 9.71
C GLU A 62 45.57 16.13 10.70
N ILE A 63 45.44 15.40 11.81
CA ILE A 63 46.52 15.25 12.80
C ILE A 63 47.74 14.57 12.15
N LEU A 64 47.53 13.50 11.37
CA LEU A 64 48.62 12.83 10.65
C LEU A 64 49.31 13.78 9.65
N CYS A 65 48.53 14.54 8.87
CA CYS A 65 49.08 15.52 7.93
C CYS A 65 49.84 16.65 8.65
N ALA A 66 49.33 17.12 9.80
CA ALA A 66 49.99 18.13 10.61
C ALA A 66 51.33 17.63 11.18
N ILE A 67 51.39 16.37 11.64
CA ILE A 67 52.64 15.73 12.09
C ILE A 67 53.66 15.63 10.94
N VAL A 68 53.23 15.22 9.74
CA VAL A 68 54.10 15.14 8.56
C VAL A 68 54.60 16.51 8.13
N LEU A 69 53.74 17.55 8.12
CA LEU A 69 54.15 18.90 7.73
C LEU A 69 55.06 19.55 8.76
N SER A 70 54.77 19.40 10.06
CA SER A 70 55.60 19.93 11.13
C SER A 70 56.97 19.26 11.19
N SER A 71 57.05 17.93 11.05
CA SER A 71 58.32 17.22 10.97
C SER A 71 59.13 17.61 9.73
N SER A 72 58.48 17.78 8.58
CA SER A 72 59.14 18.26 7.36
C SER A 72 59.66 19.68 7.50
N ALA A 73 58.88 20.59 8.10
CA ALA A 73 59.29 21.95 8.39
C ALA A 73 60.48 22.00 9.35
N LEU A 74 60.47 21.18 10.41
CA LEU A 74 61.55 21.08 11.39
C LEU A 74 62.83 20.47 10.78
N ALA A 75 62.71 19.47 9.92
CA ALA A 75 63.86 18.92 9.20
C ALA A 75 64.49 19.98 8.27
N MET A 76 63.66 20.76 7.58
CA MET A 76 64.11 21.83 6.68
C MET A 76 64.81 22.99 7.40
N THR A 77 64.45 23.29 8.65
CA THR A 77 65.13 24.33 9.44
C THR A 77 66.44 23.86 10.10
N LEU A 78 66.56 22.56 10.39
CA LEU A 78 67.75 21.98 11.03
C LEU A 78 68.86 21.59 10.04
N LEU A 79 68.54 21.36 8.77
CA LEU A 79 69.53 21.04 7.73
C LEU A 79 70.16 22.34 7.17
N PRO A 80 71.51 22.43 7.08
CA PRO A 80 72.20 23.58 6.50
C PRO A 80 72.04 23.55 4.97
N LEU A 81 70.86 23.94 4.50
CA LEU A 81 70.52 24.06 3.09
C LEU A 81 71.10 25.38 2.56
N GLY A 82 71.76 25.33 1.40
CA GLY A 82 72.42 26.50 0.80
C GLY A 82 71.44 27.64 0.44
N PRO A 83 71.95 28.85 0.11
CA PRO A 83 71.14 30.05 -0.14
C PRO A 83 70.05 29.90 -1.22
N SER A 84 70.24 28.94 -2.14
CA SER A 84 69.32 28.60 -3.24
C SER A 84 68.13 27.72 -2.82
N ALA A 85 68.04 27.27 -1.56
CA ALA A 85 67.01 26.33 -1.10
C ALA A 85 65.71 26.98 -0.58
N SER A 86 65.70 28.29 -0.32
CA SER A 86 64.56 28.99 0.30
C SER A 86 63.27 28.91 -0.51
N GLY A 87 63.36 28.95 -1.85
CA GLY A 87 62.21 28.79 -2.74
C GLY A 87 61.61 27.38 -2.71
N PHE A 88 62.44 26.35 -2.58
CA PHE A 88 61.98 24.95 -2.52
C PHE A 88 61.25 24.63 -1.21
N ILE A 89 61.65 25.26 -0.10
CA ILE A 89 60.99 25.12 1.21
C ILE A 89 59.56 25.67 1.14
N GLY A 90 59.38 26.86 0.56
CA GLY A 90 58.06 27.45 0.34
C GLY A 90 57.16 26.57 -0.53
N MET A 91 57.70 26.05 -1.64
CA MET A 91 56.97 25.14 -2.52
C MET A 91 56.55 23.84 -1.82
N ALA A 92 57.43 23.23 -1.03
CA ALA A 92 57.13 21.98 -0.32
C ALA A 92 56.01 22.16 0.71
N LEU A 93 56.02 23.25 1.48
CA LEU A 93 54.96 23.56 2.44
C LEU A 93 53.62 23.88 1.73
N SER A 94 53.66 24.65 0.64
CA SER A 94 52.47 24.94 -0.17
C SER A 94 51.85 23.67 -0.76
N TYR A 95 52.66 22.78 -1.35
CA TYR A 95 52.18 21.51 -1.88
C TYR A 95 51.66 20.57 -0.78
N GLY A 96 52.34 20.53 0.37
CA GLY A 96 51.90 19.75 1.52
C GLY A 96 50.51 20.16 2.05
N LEU A 97 50.24 21.47 2.12
CA LEU A 97 48.92 21.98 2.51
C LEU A 97 47.85 21.68 1.45
N SER A 98 48.17 21.87 0.16
CA SER A 98 47.25 21.54 -0.94
C SER A 98 46.93 20.04 -0.97
N LEU A 99 47.91 19.17 -0.72
CA LEU A 99 47.70 17.73 -0.70
C LEU A 99 46.78 17.30 0.45
N ASN A 100 46.91 17.91 1.63
CA ASN A 100 46.02 17.67 2.76
C ASN A 100 44.55 17.95 2.41
N LEU A 101 44.27 19.10 1.79
CA LEU A 101 42.92 19.46 1.35
C LEU A 101 42.35 18.46 0.33
N HIS A 102 43.17 18.00 -0.62
CA HIS A 102 42.74 16.99 -1.59
C HIS A 102 42.51 15.63 -0.95
N LEU A 103 43.34 15.23 0.01
CA LEU A 103 43.22 13.96 0.74
C LEU A 103 41.91 13.90 1.52
N ILE A 104 41.58 14.97 2.26
CA ILE A 104 40.32 15.06 3.02
C ILE A 104 39.12 15.02 2.07
N SER A 105 39.17 15.77 0.96
CA SER A 105 38.11 15.78 -0.05
C SER A 105 37.91 14.40 -0.67
N ALA A 106 38.99 13.70 -1.01
CA ALA A 106 38.94 12.35 -1.55
C ALA A 106 38.41 11.33 -0.53
N ALA A 107 38.82 11.42 0.74
CA ALA A 107 38.33 10.54 1.80
C ALA A 107 36.81 10.72 2.01
N LYS A 108 36.33 11.97 2.05
CA LYS A 108 34.90 12.29 2.12
C LYS A 108 34.14 11.72 0.92
N PHE A 109 34.63 11.94 -0.30
CA PHE A 109 33.99 11.45 -1.51
C PHE A 109 33.83 9.92 -1.54
N ASN A 110 34.84 9.17 -1.10
CA ASN A 110 34.76 7.72 -1.02
C ASN A 110 33.80 7.23 0.08
N CYS A 111 33.72 7.94 1.21
CA CYS A 111 32.82 7.57 2.31
C CYS A 111 31.35 7.88 2.00
N THR A 112 31.08 8.98 1.28
CA THR A 112 29.73 9.38 0.85
C THR A 112 29.27 8.65 -0.43
N ALA A 113 29.99 7.62 -0.89
CA ALA A 113 29.61 6.81 -2.06
C ALA A 113 28.39 5.89 -1.80
N ASP A 114 27.35 6.42 -1.17
CA ASP A 114 26.08 5.77 -0.85
C ASP A 114 25.25 5.39 -2.10
N PHE A 115 25.63 5.94 -3.27
CA PHE A 115 24.95 5.63 -4.54
C PHE A 115 24.99 4.13 -4.86
N ILE A 116 26.05 3.42 -4.47
CA ILE A 116 26.20 1.98 -4.71
C ILE A 116 25.12 1.20 -3.94
N VAL A 117 24.78 1.62 -2.72
CA VAL A 117 23.73 0.98 -1.91
C VAL A 117 22.34 1.18 -2.53
N SER A 118 22.11 2.32 -3.20
CA SER A 118 20.85 2.54 -3.92
C SER A 118 20.71 1.66 -5.16
N ILE A 119 21.83 1.40 -5.87
CA ILE A 119 21.88 0.50 -7.01
C ILE A 119 21.66 -0.95 -6.57
N GLU A 120 22.29 -1.39 -5.47
CA GLU A 120 22.07 -2.71 -4.87
C GLU A 120 20.59 -2.95 -4.55
N ARG A 121 19.90 -1.94 -4.01
CA ARG A 121 18.45 -2.05 -3.73
C ARG A 121 17.60 -2.16 -5.00
N LEU A 122 17.99 -1.52 -6.10
CA LEU A 122 17.30 -1.68 -7.38
C LEU A 122 17.52 -3.09 -7.96
N GLU A 123 18.73 -3.63 -7.82
CA GLU A 123 19.10 -4.97 -8.27
C GLU A 123 18.24 -6.06 -7.57
N GLN A 124 17.88 -5.86 -6.30
CA GLN A 124 16.93 -6.72 -5.59
C GLN A 124 15.55 -6.79 -6.26
N TYR A 125 15.06 -5.69 -6.83
CA TYR A 125 13.77 -5.67 -7.52
C TYR A 125 13.82 -6.22 -8.95
N MET A 126 15.01 -6.27 -9.56
CA MET A 126 15.18 -6.76 -10.94
C MET A 126 15.01 -8.28 -11.06
N HIS A 127 15.26 -9.03 -9.97
CA HIS A 127 15.22 -10.49 -9.96
C HIS A 127 13.90 -11.07 -9.41
N ILE A 128 12.90 -10.22 -9.13
CA ILE A 128 11.59 -10.69 -8.67
C ILE A 128 10.89 -11.41 -9.84
N PRO A 129 10.27 -12.59 -9.60
CA PRO A 129 9.53 -13.28 -10.64
C PRO A 129 8.44 -12.36 -11.20
N SER A 130 8.50 -12.12 -12.51
CA SER A 130 7.54 -11.25 -13.19
C SER A 130 6.15 -11.90 -13.17
N GLU A 131 5.12 -11.07 -12.99
CA GLU A 131 3.74 -11.48 -13.23
C GLU A 131 3.60 -12.02 -14.66
N ALA A 132 2.67 -12.95 -14.88
CA ALA A 132 2.42 -13.50 -16.20
C ALA A 132 2.16 -12.36 -17.22
N GLN A 133 2.70 -12.51 -18.43
CA GLN A 133 2.60 -11.48 -19.46
C GLN A 133 1.14 -11.08 -19.69
N THR A 134 0.90 -9.77 -19.76
CA THR A 134 -0.44 -9.17 -19.97
C THR A 134 -1.08 -9.59 -21.29
N VAL A 135 -0.26 -9.97 -22.28
CA VAL A 135 -0.71 -10.49 -23.57
C VAL A 135 0.10 -11.73 -23.90
N VAL A 136 -0.57 -12.89 -23.93
CA VAL A 136 0.02 -14.13 -24.42
C VAL A 136 -0.25 -14.23 -25.92
N GLU A 137 0.81 -14.11 -26.73
CA GLU A 137 0.72 -14.28 -28.19
C GLU A 137 0.07 -15.63 -28.53
N GLY A 138 -0.95 -15.61 -29.39
CA GLY A 138 -1.70 -16.81 -29.79
C GLY A 138 -2.87 -17.23 -28.89
N LYS A 139 -3.10 -16.57 -27.73
CA LYS A 139 -4.27 -16.82 -26.85
C LYS A 139 -5.16 -15.59 -26.65
N GLN A 140 -5.15 -14.66 -27.59
CA GLN A 140 -6.04 -13.50 -27.52
C GLN A 140 -7.50 -13.95 -27.74
N PRO A 141 -8.46 -13.41 -26.95
CA PRO A 141 -9.87 -13.64 -27.21
C PRO A 141 -10.24 -13.21 -28.65
N ALA A 142 -11.23 -13.87 -29.23
CA ALA A 142 -11.72 -13.52 -30.57
C ALA A 142 -12.14 -12.04 -30.66
N GLN A 143 -12.05 -11.45 -31.84
CA GLN A 143 -12.26 -10.02 -32.07
C GLN A 143 -13.69 -9.53 -31.71
N ASN A 144 -14.64 -10.44 -31.60
CA ASN A 144 -16.01 -10.22 -31.14
C ASN A 144 -16.19 -10.49 -29.63
N TRP A 145 -15.12 -10.46 -28.85
CA TRP A 145 -15.15 -10.65 -27.42
C TRP A 145 -15.16 -9.31 -26.68
N PRO A 146 -16.23 -8.95 -25.94
CA PRO A 146 -17.57 -9.52 -25.91
C PRO A 146 -18.52 -8.88 -26.95
N ALA A 147 -19.32 -9.69 -27.66
CA ALA A 147 -19.95 -9.24 -28.90
C ALA A 147 -21.12 -8.25 -28.75
N ILE A 148 -21.74 -8.13 -27.57
CA ILE A 148 -22.85 -7.18 -27.41
C ILE A 148 -22.76 -6.50 -26.04
N GLY A 149 -22.51 -5.20 -26.10
CA GLY A 149 -22.76 -4.33 -24.99
C GLY A 149 -23.00 -2.84 -25.36
N LYS A 150 -24.26 -2.39 -25.44
CA LYS A 150 -24.67 -0.98 -25.60
C LYS A 150 -25.78 -0.49 -24.63
N VAL A 151 -25.42 0.25 -23.55
CA VAL A 151 -26.36 1.09 -22.73
C VAL A 151 -26.06 2.54 -23.09
N GLU A 152 -27.10 3.34 -23.32
CA GLU A 152 -27.00 4.81 -23.39
C GLU A 152 -27.39 5.42 -22.04
N ILE A 153 -26.46 6.17 -21.43
CA ILE A 153 -26.68 6.85 -20.14
C ILE A 153 -26.99 8.31 -20.40
N HIS A 154 -28.17 8.75 -19.94
CA HIS A 154 -28.53 10.16 -19.91
C HIS A 154 -28.30 10.74 -18.49
N ASN A 155 -27.50 11.79 -18.40
CA ASN A 155 -27.29 12.64 -17.20
C ASN A 155 -26.69 11.99 -15.95
N LEU A 156 -25.46 11.46 -16.04
CA LEU A 156 -24.65 11.22 -14.84
C LEU A 156 -24.00 12.54 -14.38
N LYS A 157 -24.66 13.27 -13.45
CA LYS A 157 -24.05 14.44 -12.80
C LYS A 157 -23.33 14.04 -11.53
N THR A 158 -22.00 13.93 -11.58
CA THR A 158 -21.16 13.96 -10.38
C THR A 158 -20.93 15.42 -9.99
N LEU A 159 -21.51 15.86 -8.88
CA LEU A 159 -21.52 17.27 -8.47
C LEU A 159 -20.17 17.78 -7.90
N ILE A 160 -19.15 16.92 -7.72
CA ILE A 160 -17.89 17.28 -7.03
C ILE A 160 -16.71 16.45 -7.59
N ALA A 161 -15.51 17.03 -7.65
CA ALA A 161 -14.27 16.31 -7.96
C ALA A 161 -13.97 15.21 -6.91
N VAL A 162 -13.45 14.07 -7.36
CA VAL A 162 -13.06 12.96 -6.48
C VAL A 162 -11.75 13.34 -5.76
N VAL A 163 -11.78 13.40 -4.43
CA VAL A 163 -10.61 13.69 -3.59
C VAL A 163 -9.98 12.36 -3.18
N GLU A 164 -8.64 12.28 -3.13
CA GLU A 164 -7.80 11.18 -2.61
C GLU A 164 -8.52 9.84 -2.34
N ASN A 165 -8.42 8.87 -3.25
CA ASN A 165 -9.06 7.55 -3.15
C ASN A 165 -10.58 7.58 -2.84
N GLY A 166 -11.27 8.67 -3.16
CA GLY A 166 -12.72 8.84 -2.97
C GLY A 166 -13.15 9.08 -1.52
N LEU A 167 -12.30 9.66 -0.67
CA LEU A 167 -12.61 9.97 0.74
C LEU A 167 -13.87 10.83 0.94
N ASN A 168 -14.27 11.57 -0.09
CA ASN A 168 -15.50 12.36 -0.10
C ASN A 168 -16.78 11.55 -0.39
N TRP A 169 -16.67 10.24 -0.65
CA TRP A 169 -17.81 9.35 -0.88
C TRP A 169 -18.04 8.41 0.29
N SER A 170 -19.32 8.13 0.57
CA SER A 170 -19.70 7.05 1.47
C SER A 170 -19.31 5.68 0.88
N LEU A 171 -19.20 4.67 1.75
CA LEU A 171 -18.88 3.31 1.31
C LEU A 171 -19.90 2.77 0.29
N GLY A 172 -21.20 3.02 0.53
CA GLY A 172 -22.26 2.70 -0.42
C GLY A 172 -22.18 3.46 -1.76
N GLN A 173 -21.76 4.73 -1.76
CA GLN A 173 -21.54 5.49 -3.00
C GLN A 173 -20.38 4.92 -3.82
N ARG A 174 -19.30 4.48 -3.17
CA ARG A 174 -18.18 3.80 -3.85
C ARG A 174 -18.63 2.48 -4.45
N GLN A 175 -19.43 1.69 -3.72
CA GLN A 175 -20.01 0.44 -4.23
C GLN A 175 -20.90 0.69 -5.46
N LEU A 176 -21.80 1.68 -5.39
CA LEU A 176 -22.64 2.10 -6.51
C LEU A 176 -21.81 2.54 -7.72
N PHE A 177 -20.72 3.28 -7.49
CA PHE A 177 -19.83 3.70 -8.57
C PHE A 177 -19.11 2.50 -9.21
N CYS A 178 -18.60 1.57 -8.40
CA CYS A 178 -18.01 0.32 -8.90
C CYS A 178 -19.02 -0.50 -9.71
N LEU A 179 -20.26 -0.61 -9.24
CA LEU A 179 -21.35 -1.26 -9.98
C LEU A 179 -21.65 -0.53 -11.29
N GLY A 180 -21.67 0.81 -11.28
CA GLY A 180 -21.81 1.63 -12.47
C GLY A 180 -20.70 1.36 -13.51
N ARG A 181 -19.44 1.19 -13.06
CA ARG A 181 -18.33 0.79 -13.93
C ARG A 181 -18.53 -0.61 -14.52
N ALA A 182 -19.06 -1.55 -13.76
CA ALA A 182 -19.39 -2.89 -14.24
C ALA A 182 -20.50 -2.86 -15.31
N LEU A 183 -21.56 -2.08 -15.06
CA LEU A 183 -22.67 -1.86 -16.00
C LEU A 183 -22.19 -1.23 -17.32
N LEU A 184 -21.22 -0.31 -17.26
CA LEU A 184 -20.61 0.31 -18.43
C LEU A 184 -19.77 -0.67 -19.27
N LYS A 185 -19.05 -1.59 -18.61
CA LYS A 185 -18.14 -2.52 -19.28
C LYS A 185 -18.86 -3.65 -20.01
N ARG A 186 -20.08 -3.99 -19.58
CA ARG A 186 -20.95 -5.02 -20.20
C ARG A 186 -20.24 -6.34 -20.48
N SER A 187 -19.60 -6.87 -19.44
CA SER A 187 -18.94 -8.17 -19.47
C SER A 187 -19.97 -9.31 -19.56
N ARG A 188 -19.67 -10.36 -20.33
CA ARG A 188 -20.49 -11.59 -20.38
C ARG A 188 -20.45 -12.41 -19.09
N ILE A 189 -19.40 -12.22 -18.30
CA ILE A 189 -19.21 -12.83 -16.99
C ILE A 189 -19.05 -11.69 -16.00
N LEU A 190 -19.92 -11.65 -15.00
CA LEU A 190 -19.93 -10.66 -13.93
C LEU A 190 -19.69 -11.39 -12.60
N VAL A 191 -18.65 -10.98 -11.87
CA VAL A 191 -18.38 -11.46 -10.52
C VAL A 191 -18.68 -10.33 -9.56
N LEU A 192 -19.59 -10.57 -8.62
CA LEU A 192 -19.99 -9.63 -7.58
C LEU A 192 -19.54 -10.18 -6.23
N ASP A 193 -18.58 -9.49 -5.61
CA ASP A 193 -18.08 -9.83 -4.28
C ASP A 193 -18.59 -8.79 -3.28
N GLU A 194 -19.55 -9.18 -2.43
CA GLU A 194 -20.20 -8.31 -1.43
C GLU A 194 -20.70 -6.95 -1.97
N ALA A 195 -21.12 -6.92 -3.24
CA ALA A 195 -21.34 -5.68 -3.98
C ALA A 195 -22.41 -4.73 -3.37
N THR A 196 -23.28 -5.22 -2.49
CA THR A 196 -24.35 -4.44 -1.83
C THR A 196 -24.30 -4.47 -0.30
N ALA A 197 -23.14 -4.80 0.29
CA ALA A 197 -22.98 -4.92 1.73
C ALA A 197 -23.19 -3.60 2.51
N SER A 198 -22.89 -2.44 1.91
CA SER A 198 -23.00 -1.13 2.56
C SER A 198 -24.17 -0.30 2.06
N ILE A 199 -25.18 -0.96 1.48
CA ILE A 199 -26.34 -0.35 0.85
C ILE A 199 -27.60 -0.75 1.62
N ASP A 200 -28.52 0.20 1.82
CA ASP A 200 -29.80 -0.05 2.49
C ASP A 200 -30.69 -1.01 1.69
N ASN A 201 -31.60 -1.70 2.37
CA ASN A 201 -32.45 -2.73 1.75
C ASN A 201 -33.32 -2.19 0.60
N ALA A 202 -33.79 -0.94 0.68
CA ALA A 202 -34.65 -0.37 -0.36
C ALA A 202 -33.85 -0.11 -1.65
N THR A 203 -32.67 0.49 -1.51
CA THR A 203 -31.74 0.72 -2.63
C THR A 203 -31.19 -0.58 -3.20
N ASP A 204 -30.84 -1.55 -2.35
CA ASP A 204 -30.40 -2.89 -2.78
C ASP A 204 -31.45 -3.58 -3.65
N SER A 205 -32.74 -3.51 -3.30
CA SER A 205 -33.81 -4.08 -4.13
C SER A 205 -33.85 -3.47 -5.55
N THR A 206 -33.53 -2.19 -5.67
CA THR A 206 -33.48 -1.46 -6.95
C THR A 206 -32.23 -1.86 -7.75
N ILE A 207 -31.10 -2.02 -7.07
CA ILE A 207 -29.85 -2.49 -7.65
C ILE A 207 -30.01 -3.91 -8.20
N GLN A 208 -30.54 -4.84 -7.40
CA GLN A 208 -30.75 -6.23 -7.81
C GLN A 208 -31.66 -6.32 -9.03
N LYS A 209 -32.74 -5.55 -9.08
CA LYS A 209 -33.61 -5.44 -10.27
C LYS A 209 -32.85 -4.95 -11.50
N THR A 210 -31.97 -3.95 -11.32
CA THR A 210 -31.15 -3.41 -12.41
C THR A 210 -30.15 -4.45 -12.90
N ILE A 211 -29.46 -5.15 -11.99
CA ILE A 211 -28.51 -6.21 -12.35
C ILE A 211 -29.22 -7.30 -13.15
N ARG A 212 -30.38 -7.78 -12.70
CA ARG A 212 -31.17 -8.78 -13.43
C ARG A 212 -31.57 -8.33 -14.82
N ARG A 213 -31.97 -7.07 -14.97
CA ARG A 213 -32.41 -6.53 -16.25
C ARG A 213 -31.24 -6.36 -17.22
N GLU A 214 -30.14 -5.76 -16.76
CA GLU A 214 -29.02 -5.41 -17.64
C GLU A 214 -28.09 -6.59 -17.92
N PHE A 215 -28.05 -7.59 -17.04
CA PHE A 215 -27.21 -8.79 -17.15
C PHE A 215 -28.04 -10.08 -17.36
N ALA A 216 -29.26 -9.98 -17.89
CA ALA A 216 -30.13 -11.13 -18.15
C ALA A 216 -29.45 -12.22 -19.01
N ASP A 217 -28.64 -11.80 -20.00
CA ASP A 217 -27.93 -12.69 -20.92
C ASP A 217 -26.47 -12.97 -20.49
N CYS A 218 -26.09 -12.61 -19.27
CA CYS A 218 -24.73 -12.75 -18.74
C CYS A 218 -24.69 -13.77 -17.60
N THR A 219 -23.54 -14.43 -17.44
CA THR A 219 -23.30 -15.27 -16.26
C THR A 219 -22.95 -14.35 -15.09
N VAL A 220 -23.78 -14.36 -14.04
CA VAL A 220 -23.54 -13.60 -12.81
C VAL A 220 -23.17 -14.56 -11.69
N ILE A 221 -21.98 -14.39 -11.12
CA ILE A 221 -21.50 -15.11 -9.94
C ILE A 221 -21.49 -14.11 -8.79
N THR A 222 -22.25 -14.40 -7.74
CA THR A 222 -22.39 -13.49 -6.60
C THR A 222 -21.93 -14.18 -5.32
N VAL A 223 -20.97 -13.57 -4.65
CA VAL A 223 -20.59 -13.88 -3.26
C VAL A 223 -21.32 -12.89 -2.36
N ALA A 224 -22.18 -13.38 -1.49
CA ALA A 224 -23.00 -12.55 -0.63
C ALA A 224 -23.30 -13.24 0.71
N HIS A 225 -23.35 -12.43 1.76
CA HIS A 225 -23.84 -12.84 3.09
C HIS A 225 -25.32 -12.49 3.33
N ARG A 226 -25.97 -11.80 2.38
CA ARG A 226 -27.38 -11.40 2.50
C ARG A 226 -28.28 -12.46 1.87
N ILE A 227 -29.05 -13.15 2.70
CA ILE A 227 -29.98 -14.21 2.28
C ILE A 227 -30.93 -13.76 1.15
N PRO A 228 -31.57 -12.57 1.18
CA PRO A 228 -32.46 -12.15 0.10
C PRO A 228 -31.79 -12.06 -1.28
N THR A 229 -30.49 -11.74 -1.33
CA THR A 229 -29.73 -11.69 -2.58
C THR A 229 -29.50 -13.09 -3.15
N VAL A 230 -29.20 -14.06 -2.28
CA VAL A 230 -28.90 -15.45 -2.65
C VAL A 230 -30.18 -16.24 -2.99
N MET A 231 -31.30 -15.92 -2.34
CA MET A 231 -32.60 -16.57 -2.58
C MET A 231 -33.12 -16.43 -4.02
N ASP A 232 -32.72 -15.36 -4.70
CA ASP A 232 -33.17 -15.07 -6.06
C ASP A 232 -32.20 -15.63 -7.13
N CYS A 233 -31.19 -16.41 -6.73
CA CYS A 233 -30.26 -17.06 -7.64
C CYS A 233 -30.82 -18.37 -8.20
N ASN A 234 -30.39 -18.75 -9.41
CA ASN A 234 -30.78 -20.01 -10.04
C ASN A 234 -30.15 -21.25 -9.38
N ALA A 235 -28.98 -21.06 -8.75
CA ALA A 235 -28.26 -22.10 -8.02
C ALA A 235 -27.45 -21.45 -6.90
N VAL A 236 -27.29 -22.15 -5.79
CA VAL A 236 -26.50 -21.73 -4.64
C VAL A 236 -25.39 -22.73 -4.41
N LEU A 237 -24.18 -22.21 -4.17
CA LEU A 237 -22.98 -22.97 -3.87
C LEU A 237 -22.59 -22.68 -2.42
N ALA A 238 -22.57 -23.70 -1.56
CA ALA A 238 -22.08 -23.56 -0.20
C ALA A 238 -20.72 -24.26 -0.05
N ILE A 239 -19.77 -23.53 0.54
CA ILE A 239 -18.40 -24.00 0.78
C ILE A 239 -18.14 -23.95 2.29
N SER A 240 -17.59 -25.02 2.86
CA SER A 240 -17.10 -25.09 4.23
C SER A 240 -15.70 -25.69 4.24
N ASP A 241 -14.79 -25.12 5.02
CA ASP A 241 -13.43 -25.66 5.20
C ASP A 241 -12.64 -25.89 3.90
N GLY A 242 -12.93 -25.08 2.87
CA GLY A 242 -12.30 -25.19 1.55
C GLY A 242 -12.91 -26.25 0.64
N GLU A 243 -13.94 -26.97 1.09
CA GLU A 243 -14.65 -27.99 0.32
C GLU A 243 -16.07 -27.56 -0.05
N LEU A 244 -16.53 -28.02 -1.21
CA LEU A 244 -17.90 -27.81 -1.67
C LEU A 244 -18.83 -28.76 -0.92
N VAL A 245 -19.75 -28.18 -0.14
CA VAL A 245 -20.67 -28.94 0.72
C VAL A 245 -22.02 -29.11 0.05
N GLU A 246 -22.56 -28.05 -0.56
CA GLU A 246 -23.88 -28.07 -1.19
C GLU A 246 -23.87 -27.31 -2.52
N TYR A 247 -24.59 -27.84 -3.50
CA TYR A 247 -24.84 -27.18 -4.77
C TYR A 247 -26.18 -27.61 -5.36
N ASP A 248 -27.19 -26.75 -5.27
CA ASP A 248 -28.47 -26.94 -5.96
C ASP A 248 -29.26 -25.63 -6.00
N ASP A 249 -30.48 -25.68 -6.54
CA ASP A 249 -31.49 -24.62 -6.46
C ASP A 249 -31.80 -24.25 -4.99
N PRO A 250 -31.91 -22.95 -4.64
CA PRO A 250 -32.13 -22.50 -3.27
C PRO A 250 -33.38 -23.12 -2.63
N VAL A 251 -34.46 -23.34 -3.38
CA VAL A 251 -35.71 -23.91 -2.87
C VAL A 251 -35.52 -25.37 -2.48
N LYS A 252 -34.74 -26.13 -3.26
CA LYS A 252 -34.42 -27.53 -2.93
C LYS A 252 -33.51 -27.63 -1.72
N LEU A 253 -32.49 -26.76 -1.64
CA LEU A 253 -31.57 -26.74 -0.49
C LEU A 253 -32.33 -26.45 0.81
N ILE A 254 -33.28 -25.51 0.80
CA ILE A 254 -34.10 -25.20 1.99
C ILE A 254 -34.98 -26.38 2.43
N ASN A 255 -35.50 -27.16 1.48
CA ASN A 255 -36.35 -28.31 1.76
C ASN A 255 -35.55 -29.58 2.12
N THR A 256 -34.23 -29.56 1.94
CA THR A 256 -33.37 -30.70 2.27
C THR A 256 -33.08 -30.70 3.77
N ASP A 257 -33.39 -31.82 4.43
CA ASP A 257 -33.11 -31.96 5.87
C ASP A 257 -31.62 -31.96 6.15
N GLY A 258 -31.19 -31.12 7.09
CA GLY A 258 -29.80 -30.99 7.50
C GLY A 258 -28.96 -30.04 6.63
N SER A 259 -29.53 -29.39 5.60
CA SER A 259 -28.75 -28.51 4.75
C SER A 259 -28.18 -27.29 5.47
N LEU A 260 -26.93 -26.95 5.18
CA LEU A 260 -26.23 -25.76 5.69
C LEU A 260 -26.91 -24.49 5.21
N PHE A 261 -27.28 -24.42 3.93
CA PHE A 261 -28.02 -23.27 3.42
C PHE A 261 -29.41 -23.14 4.09
N GLY A 262 -30.12 -24.25 4.30
CA GLY A 262 -31.41 -24.23 4.99
C GLY A 262 -31.30 -23.78 6.45
N GLN A 263 -30.22 -24.13 7.15
CA GLN A 263 -29.93 -23.63 8.50
C GLN A 263 -29.70 -22.11 8.51
N LEU A 264 -28.88 -21.59 7.60
CA LEU A 264 -28.62 -20.14 7.47
C LEU A 264 -29.91 -19.36 7.17
N VAL A 265 -30.75 -19.90 6.29
CA VAL A 265 -32.06 -19.31 5.96
C VAL A 265 -32.98 -19.31 7.18
N LYS A 266 -33.09 -20.43 7.91
CA LYS A 266 -33.89 -20.53 9.15
C LYS A 266 -33.43 -19.52 10.19
N GLU A 267 -32.12 -19.36 10.37
CA GLU A 267 -31.55 -18.40 11.31
C GLU A 267 -31.90 -16.96 10.90
N TYR A 268 -31.70 -16.59 9.63
CA TYR A 268 -32.05 -15.27 9.11
C TYR A 268 -33.53 -14.92 9.34
N TRP A 269 -34.45 -15.81 9.01
CA TRP A 269 -35.89 -15.58 9.23
C TRP A 269 -36.28 -15.52 10.71
N SER A 270 -35.56 -16.23 11.58
CA SER A 270 -35.77 -16.14 13.02
C SER A 270 -35.43 -14.73 13.54
N GLN A 271 -34.33 -14.15 13.09
CA GLN A 271 -33.89 -12.81 13.49
C GLN A 271 -34.84 -11.71 12.98
N CYS A 272 -35.36 -11.84 11.75
CA CYS A 272 -36.37 -10.91 11.23
C CYS A 272 -37.67 -10.90 12.05
N LYS A 273 -38.08 -12.03 12.64
CA LYS A 273 -39.26 -12.09 13.52
C LYS A 273 -39.06 -11.33 14.84
N PHE A 274 -37.84 -11.24 15.34
CA PHE A 274 -37.53 -10.51 16.57
C PHE A 274 -37.36 -9.00 16.35
N GLN A 275 -37.12 -8.55 15.13
CA GLN A 275 -36.92 -7.12 14.81
C GLN A 275 -38.23 -6.31 14.72
N HIS A 276 -39.40 -6.95 14.86
CA HIS A 276 -40.68 -6.26 15.06
C HIS A 276 -41.58 -6.95 16.10
N PRO A 277 -41.58 -6.48 17.37
CA PRO A 277 -42.72 -6.64 18.26
C PRO A 277 -43.32 -5.27 18.58
N LEU A 278 -43.76 -4.51 17.57
CA LEU A 278 -44.74 -3.45 17.82
C LEU A 278 -46.14 -4.03 17.66
N ARG A 279 -46.66 -4.47 18.82
CA ARG A 279 -48.07 -4.54 19.21
C ARG A 279 -49.07 -4.42 18.05
N ARG A 280 -49.59 -5.54 17.57
CA ARG A 280 -50.99 -5.60 17.13
C ARG A 280 -51.79 -6.39 18.17
N LEU A 281 -52.29 -5.64 19.15
CA LEU A 281 -53.58 -5.93 19.76
C LEU A 281 -54.61 -5.94 18.62
N VAL A 282 -55.15 -7.10 18.29
CA VAL A 282 -56.47 -7.18 17.68
C VAL A 282 -57.34 -7.86 18.72
N LEU A 283 -58.06 -7.03 19.46
CA LEU A 283 -59.25 -7.42 20.21
C LEU A 283 -60.39 -7.63 19.21
N LYS A 284 -60.68 -8.90 18.94
CA LYS A 284 -61.99 -9.56 18.72
C LYS A 284 -61.82 -10.76 17.79
#